data_AF-A0A1J1LJK6-F1
#
_entry.id   AF-A0A1J1LJK6-F1
#
_cell.length_a   1.000
_cell.length_b   1.000
_cell.length_c   1.000
_cell.angle_alpha   90.00
_cell.angle_beta   90.00
_cell.angle_gamma   90.00
#
_symmetry.space_group_name_H-M   'P 1'
#
loop_
_entity.id
_entity.type
_entity.pdbx_description
1 polymer ?
#
loop_
_entity_poly.entity_id
_entity_poly.type
_entity_poly.pdbx_seq_one_letter_code
_entity_poly.pdbx_strand_id
1 'polypeptide(L)'
;MFRLPDSNLNSRLAFFPVGSAETTSSEIAFFAADVPNLPILLNGLMPGVEAIILEANGTELQQIADILKTKQYRAVHIFSHGKAGEMGLGKTTLTQDNIYNDASIIREWKQGLTPRSEILLYGSNIAKSSNVLITILSELTEANITVSNNFNTNSSLEGDLGLKVHTESIKPPLAIQLFAFQSPLLPLSIA
;
A
#
# COMPACT_ATOMS: atom_id res chain seq x y z
N MET A 1 -50.79 -50.64 3.84
CA MET A 1 -49.40 -50.24 4.14
C MET A 1 -48.84 -49.60 2.88
N PHE A 2 -49.04 -48.29 2.73
CA PHE A 2 -48.62 -47.51 1.55
C PHE A 2 -47.27 -46.87 1.86
N ARG A 3 -46.25 -47.14 1.04
CA ARG A 3 -44.93 -46.49 1.10
C ARG A 3 -45.00 -45.15 0.36
N LEU A 4 -44.59 -44.08 1.04
CA LEU A 4 -44.27 -42.79 0.41
C LEU A 4 -42.86 -42.84 -0.20
N PRO A 5 -42.57 -42.06 -1.26
CA PRO A 5 -41.26 -42.03 -1.90
C PRO A 5 -40.30 -41.09 -1.16
N ASP A 6 -39.07 -41.57 -0.94
CA ASP A 6 -37.98 -40.77 -0.40
C ASP A 6 -37.49 -39.76 -1.45
N SER A 7 -37.51 -38.50 -1.05
CA SER A 7 -36.95 -37.36 -1.77
C SER A 7 -35.63 -37.00 -1.14
N ASN A 8 -34.51 -37.26 -1.81
CA ASN A 8 -33.42 -36.28 -1.82
C ASN A 8 -32.43 -36.50 -2.97
N LEU A 9 -32.21 -35.40 -3.69
CA LEU A 9 -31.34 -35.22 -4.84
C LEU A 9 -29.91 -34.91 -4.38
N ASN A 10 -29.06 -35.92 -4.30
CA ASN A 10 -27.61 -35.76 -4.32
C ASN A 10 -27.13 -36.61 -5.51
N SER A 11 -26.47 -36.12 -6.54
CA SER A 11 -25.33 -35.20 -6.53
C SER A 11 -25.15 -34.65 -7.95
N ARG A 12 -25.55 -33.40 -8.18
CA ARG A 12 -25.10 -32.65 -9.36
C ARG A 12 -23.63 -32.34 -9.14
N LEU A 13 -22.80 -32.67 -10.11
CA LEU A 13 -21.38 -32.28 -10.16
C LEU A 13 -21.29 -30.76 -9.99
N ALA A 14 -21.04 -30.31 -8.76
CA ALA A 14 -20.59 -28.95 -8.52
C ALA A 14 -19.12 -28.90 -8.94
N PHE A 15 -18.88 -28.31 -10.10
CA PHE A 15 -17.56 -27.84 -10.46
C PHE A 15 -17.18 -26.75 -9.45
N PHE A 16 -16.41 -27.12 -8.44
CA PHE A 16 -15.69 -26.15 -7.63
C PHE A 16 -14.44 -25.78 -8.44
N PRO A 17 -14.28 -24.53 -8.93
CA PRO A 17 -12.97 -24.11 -9.39
C PRO A 17 -12.02 -24.23 -8.19
N VAL A 18 -11.17 -25.26 -8.22
CA VAL A 18 -10.00 -25.36 -7.35
C VAL A 18 -9.07 -24.24 -7.80
N GLY A 19 -9.07 -23.15 -7.04
CA GLY A 19 -8.21 -22.00 -7.27
C GLY A 19 -8.45 -21.36 -8.63
N SER A 20 -9.27 -20.30 -8.67
CA SER A 20 -8.92 -19.21 -9.59
C SER A 20 -7.45 -18.92 -9.33
N ALA A 21 -6.60 -19.10 -10.34
CA ALA A 21 -5.21 -18.75 -10.28
C ALA A 21 -5.09 -17.43 -9.49
N GLU A 22 -4.38 -17.45 -8.37
CA GLU A 22 -3.84 -16.23 -7.79
C GLU A 22 -2.88 -15.70 -8.86
N THR A 23 -3.44 -15.02 -9.88
CA THR A 23 -2.73 -14.08 -10.71
C THR A 23 -1.91 -13.27 -9.73
N THR A 24 -0.59 -13.44 -9.79
CA THR A 24 0.38 -12.73 -8.96
C THR A 24 0.02 -11.26 -8.97
N SER A 25 -0.77 -10.83 -7.99
CA SER A 25 -1.50 -9.59 -8.16
C SER A 25 -0.51 -8.45 -8.04
N SER A 26 -0.55 -7.55 -9.01
CA SER A 26 0.45 -6.52 -9.20
C SER A 26 0.49 -5.57 -8.01
N GLU A 27 1.69 -5.09 -7.69
CA GLU A 27 1.95 -4.12 -6.64
C GLU A 27 2.65 -2.92 -7.25
N ILE A 28 2.38 -1.73 -6.71
CA ILE A 28 3.00 -0.49 -7.18
C ILE A 28 3.43 0.37 -6.00
N ALA A 29 4.59 0.99 -6.13
CA ALA A 29 5.18 1.91 -5.18
C ALA A 29 5.35 3.30 -5.79
N PHE A 30 4.68 4.27 -5.19
CA PHE A 30 4.84 5.69 -5.46
C PHE A 30 5.82 6.31 -4.46
N PHE A 31 6.73 7.12 -4.96
CA PHE A 31 7.71 7.84 -4.16
C PHE A 31 7.56 9.33 -4.39
N ALA A 32 7.28 10.10 -3.33
CA ALA A 32 7.42 11.54 -3.39
C ALA A 32 8.89 11.90 -3.68
N ALA A 33 9.13 12.82 -4.62
CA ALA A 33 10.49 13.12 -5.10
C ALA A 33 11.44 13.65 -4.01
N ASP A 34 10.90 14.22 -2.94
CA ASP A 34 11.66 14.79 -1.84
C ASP A 34 11.97 13.79 -0.72
N VAL A 35 11.48 12.54 -0.81
CA VAL A 35 11.73 11.49 0.20
C VAL A 35 13.23 11.20 0.32
N PRO A 36 13.79 11.17 1.54
CA PRO A 36 15.20 10.90 1.75
C PRO A 36 15.57 9.48 1.34
N ASN A 37 16.82 9.27 0.94
CA ASN A 37 17.38 7.96 0.59
C ASN A 37 16.64 7.24 -0.55
N LEU A 38 16.01 7.98 -1.47
CA LEU A 38 15.27 7.43 -2.61
C LEU A 38 16.04 6.34 -3.39
N PRO A 39 17.36 6.48 -3.70
CA PRO A 39 18.10 5.40 -4.37
C PRO A 39 18.15 4.10 -3.56
N ILE A 40 18.22 4.18 -2.23
CA ILE A 40 18.23 3.00 -1.35
C ILE A 40 16.85 2.35 -1.34
N LEU A 41 15.78 3.15 -1.27
CA LEU A 41 14.41 2.65 -1.29
C LEU A 41 14.08 1.93 -2.59
N LEU A 42 14.45 2.52 -3.73
CA LEU A 42 14.28 1.92 -5.05
C LEU A 42 15.05 0.59 -5.19
N ASN A 43 16.30 0.56 -4.72
CA ASN A 43 17.11 -0.66 -4.73
C ASN A 43 16.60 -1.75 -3.77
N GLY A 44 15.83 -1.38 -2.76
CA GLY A 44 15.25 -2.30 -1.79
C GLY A 44 13.90 -2.88 -2.20
N LEU A 45 13.32 -2.43 -3.32
CA LEU A 45 12.02 -2.92 -3.78
C LEU A 45 12.06 -4.42 -4.07
N MET A 46 10.99 -5.12 -3.67
CA MET A 46 10.85 -6.53 -4.00
C MET A 46 10.70 -6.73 -5.51
N PRO A 47 11.20 -7.85 -6.06
CA PRO A 47 10.95 -8.20 -7.45
C PRO A 47 9.45 -8.21 -7.77
N GLY A 48 9.06 -7.55 -8.85
CA GLY A 48 7.67 -7.49 -9.31
C GLY A 48 6.86 -6.30 -8.78
N VAL A 49 7.42 -5.47 -7.91
CA VAL A 49 6.80 -4.19 -7.51
C VAL A 49 7.17 -3.11 -8.54
N GLU A 50 6.15 -2.48 -9.13
CA GLU A 50 6.35 -1.33 -10.02
C GLU A 50 6.73 -0.10 -9.22
N ALA A 51 7.61 0.75 -9.76
CA ALA A 51 8.11 1.93 -9.07
C ALA A 51 7.84 3.20 -9.88
N ILE A 52 7.27 4.21 -9.24
CA ILE A 52 6.98 5.52 -9.81
C ILE A 52 7.49 6.60 -8.87
N ILE A 53 8.30 7.50 -9.39
CA ILE A 53 8.68 8.74 -8.68
C ILE A 53 7.71 9.83 -9.12
N LEU A 54 7.03 10.45 -8.16
CA LEU A 54 6.09 11.54 -8.41
C LEU A 54 6.86 12.83 -8.70
N GLU A 55 6.50 13.51 -9.77
CA GLU A 55 7.09 14.80 -10.08
C GLU A 55 6.55 15.88 -9.14
N ALA A 56 7.45 16.64 -8.49
CA ALA A 56 7.11 17.70 -7.55
C ALA A 56 6.60 18.98 -8.26
N ASN A 57 5.48 18.87 -8.96
CA ASN A 57 4.89 19.92 -9.81
C ASN A 57 3.50 20.38 -9.33
N GLY A 58 2.98 19.85 -8.22
CA GLY A 58 1.67 20.21 -7.66
C GLY A 58 0.50 19.40 -8.23
N THR A 59 0.75 18.37 -9.04
CA THR A 59 -0.29 17.47 -9.58
C THR A 59 -0.10 16.02 -9.12
N GLU A 60 0.60 15.81 -8.00
CA GLU A 60 1.02 14.48 -7.55
C GLU A 60 -0.15 13.52 -7.30
N LEU A 61 -1.30 14.01 -6.83
CA LEU A 61 -2.52 13.19 -6.69
C LEU A 61 -3.10 12.74 -8.02
N GLN A 62 -3.03 13.61 -9.04
CA GLN A 62 -3.47 13.29 -10.40
C GLN A 62 -2.54 12.26 -11.03
N GLN A 63 -1.23 12.38 -10.82
CA GLN A 63 -0.25 11.39 -11.28
C GLN A 63 -0.56 10.00 -10.70
N ILE A 64 -0.84 9.90 -9.40
CA ILE A 64 -1.25 8.63 -8.78
C ILE A 64 -2.55 8.12 -9.42
N ALA A 65 -3.57 8.97 -9.55
CA ALA A 65 -4.86 8.58 -10.12
C ALA A 65 -4.72 8.05 -11.55
N ASP A 66 -3.96 8.74 -12.40
CA ASP A 66 -3.77 8.36 -13.80
C ASP A 66 -3.01 7.05 -13.95
N ILE A 67 -2.02 6.80 -13.10
CA ILE A 67 -1.28 5.54 -13.10
C ILE A 67 -2.14 4.40 -12.57
N LEU A 68 -2.95 4.63 -11.52
CA LEU A 68 -3.86 3.63 -10.99
C LEU A 68 -4.98 3.25 -11.98
N LYS A 69 -5.36 4.13 -12.91
CA LYS A 69 -6.32 3.78 -13.98
C LYS A 69 -5.80 2.76 -14.99
N THR A 70 -4.48 2.53 -15.05
CA THR A 70 -3.89 1.69 -16.09
C THR A 70 -4.18 0.20 -15.90
N LYS A 71 -4.34 -0.26 -14.65
CA LYS A 71 -4.66 -1.65 -14.28
C LYS A 71 -4.98 -1.76 -12.79
N GLN A 72 -5.36 -2.96 -12.36
CA GLN A 72 -5.66 -3.26 -10.96
C GLN A 72 -4.41 -3.70 -10.18
N TYR A 73 -4.30 -3.25 -8.94
CA TYR A 73 -3.23 -3.57 -8.00
C TYR A 73 -3.82 -4.12 -6.70
N ARG A 74 -3.19 -5.15 -6.12
CA ARG A 74 -3.54 -5.61 -4.75
C ARG A 74 -2.95 -4.76 -3.65
N ALA A 75 -1.85 -4.06 -3.93
CA ALA A 75 -1.23 -3.19 -2.96
C ALA A 75 -0.65 -1.95 -3.65
N VAL A 76 -0.90 -0.81 -3.02
CA VAL A 76 -0.36 0.48 -3.41
C VAL A 76 0.47 1.00 -2.26
N HIS A 77 1.77 1.14 -2.50
CA HIS A 77 2.74 1.64 -1.53
C HIS A 77 2.99 3.11 -1.82
N ILE A 78 2.93 3.97 -0.82
CA ILE A 78 3.16 5.41 -0.98
C ILE A 78 4.21 5.85 0.03
N PHE A 79 5.40 6.14 -0.48
CA PHE A 79 6.51 6.70 0.28
C PHE A 79 6.42 8.22 0.22
N SER A 80 6.25 8.84 1.38
CA SER A 80 5.91 10.24 1.54
C SER A 80 6.68 10.86 2.70
N HIS A 81 6.78 12.19 2.71
CA HIS A 81 7.10 12.89 3.96
C HIS A 81 5.90 12.84 4.87
N GLY A 82 6.15 12.63 6.15
CA GLY A 82 5.11 12.72 7.16
C GLY A 82 5.45 13.78 8.20
N LYS A 83 4.42 14.50 8.62
CA LYS A 83 4.40 15.24 9.89
C LYS A 83 3.13 14.85 10.63
N ALA A 84 3.01 15.27 11.90
CA ALA A 84 1.86 14.94 12.73
C ALA A 84 0.53 15.41 12.08
N GLY A 85 -0.25 14.49 11.52
CA GLY A 85 -1.52 14.78 10.85
C GLY A 85 -1.40 15.23 9.39
N GLU A 86 -0.21 15.15 8.79
CA GLU A 86 0.06 15.62 7.42
C GLU A 86 0.82 14.57 6.60
N MET A 87 0.45 14.46 5.33
CA MET A 87 1.11 13.61 4.32
C MET A 87 1.61 14.48 3.17
N GLY A 88 2.93 14.53 2.97
CA GLY A 88 3.60 15.30 1.93
C GLY A 88 4.05 14.43 0.76
N LEU A 89 3.61 14.79 -0.45
CA LEU A 89 3.91 14.11 -1.71
C LEU A 89 4.84 14.91 -2.62
N GLY A 90 5.68 15.79 -2.07
CA GLY A 90 6.43 16.80 -2.82
C GLY A 90 5.81 18.18 -2.62
N LYS A 91 5.22 18.77 -3.67
CA LYS A 91 4.55 20.08 -3.54
C LYS A 91 3.12 19.97 -3.02
N THR A 92 2.51 18.80 -3.10
CA THR A 92 1.21 18.53 -2.51
C THR A 92 1.35 18.09 -1.06
N THR A 93 0.56 18.69 -0.16
CA THR A 93 0.44 18.27 1.25
C THR A 93 -1.03 18.03 1.56
N LEU A 94 -1.36 16.83 2.04
CA LEU A 94 -2.69 16.46 2.51
C LEU A 94 -2.76 16.54 4.04
N THR A 95 -3.88 17.06 4.51
CA THR A 95 -4.26 17.26 5.91
C THR A 95 -5.75 16.97 6.06
N GLN A 96 -6.24 16.81 7.29
CA GLN A 96 -7.69 16.67 7.52
C GLN A 96 -8.51 17.86 6.99
N ASP A 97 -7.92 19.05 6.93
CA ASP A 97 -8.63 20.29 6.58
C ASP A 97 -8.75 20.50 5.06
N ASN A 98 -7.82 19.95 4.27
CA ASN A 98 -7.75 20.19 2.83
C ASN A 98 -8.04 18.96 1.96
N ILE A 99 -8.00 17.73 2.51
CA ILE A 99 -8.16 16.50 1.72
C ILE A 99 -9.46 16.46 0.90
N TYR A 100 -10.52 17.10 1.39
CA TYR A 100 -11.79 17.15 0.68
C TYR A 100 -11.76 18.02 -0.59
N ASN A 101 -10.81 18.93 -0.72
CA ASN A 101 -10.62 19.73 -1.94
C ASN A 101 -10.23 18.84 -3.12
N ASP A 102 -9.50 17.75 -2.85
CA ASP A 102 -9.01 16.79 -3.85
C ASP A 102 -9.81 15.48 -3.85
N ALA A 103 -10.96 15.45 -3.18
CA ALA A 103 -11.74 14.23 -2.99
C ALA A 103 -12.21 13.58 -4.30
N SER A 104 -12.43 14.36 -5.36
CA SER A 104 -12.75 13.79 -6.68
C SER A 104 -11.59 12.96 -7.22
N ILE A 105 -10.38 13.51 -7.20
CA ILE A 105 -9.16 12.86 -7.70
C ILE A 105 -8.82 11.64 -6.84
N ILE A 106 -8.90 11.75 -5.52
CA ILE A 106 -8.58 10.65 -4.59
C ILE A 106 -9.56 9.47 -4.78
N ARG A 107 -10.85 9.73 -5.04
CA ARG A 107 -11.82 8.66 -5.33
C ARG A 107 -11.49 7.88 -6.60
N GLU A 108 -10.81 8.50 -7.57
CA GLU A 108 -10.39 7.80 -8.78
C GLU A 108 -9.36 6.70 -8.51
N TRP A 109 -8.64 6.77 -7.38
CA TRP A 109 -7.65 5.76 -7.02
C TRP A 109 -8.27 4.37 -6.90
N LYS A 110 -9.52 4.28 -6.44
CA LYS A 110 -10.31 3.03 -6.37
C LYS A 110 -10.34 2.28 -7.71
N GLN A 111 -10.23 2.98 -8.84
CA GLN A 111 -10.21 2.35 -10.16
C GLN A 111 -8.99 1.46 -10.40
N GLY A 112 -7.91 1.63 -9.64
CA GLY A 112 -6.72 0.77 -9.71
C GLY A 112 -6.63 -0.26 -8.59
N LEU A 113 -7.68 -0.44 -7.80
CA LEU A 113 -7.64 -1.20 -6.57
C LEU A 113 -8.47 -2.48 -6.68
N THR A 114 -7.83 -3.64 -6.52
CA THR A 114 -8.57 -4.91 -6.48
C THR A 114 -9.52 -4.94 -5.27
N PRO A 115 -10.54 -5.83 -5.28
CA PRO A 115 -11.27 -6.15 -4.06
C PRO A 115 -10.28 -6.58 -2.96
N ARG A 116 -10.38 -5.98 -1.77
CA ARG A 116 -9.45 -6.17 -0.63
C ARG A 116 -8.01 -5.68 -0.86
N SER A 117 -7.81 -4.74 -1.76
CA SER A 117 -6.52 -4.06 -1.87
C SER A 117 -6.17 -3.28 -0.60
N GLU A 118 -4.89 -3.04 -0.42
CA GLU A 118 -4.34 -2.29 0.70
C GLU A 118 -3.49 -1.13 0.20
N ILE A 119 -3.70 0.06 0.77
CA ILE A 119 -2.81 1.19 0.58
C ILE A 119 -1.89 1.26 1.79
N LEU A 120 -0.59 1.12 1.54
CA LEU A 120 0.46 1.21 2.55
C LEU A 120 1.12 2.58 2.48
N LEU A 121 0.92 3.39 3.50
CA LEU A 121 1.51 4.71 3.64
C LEU A 121 2.78 4.63 4.47
N TYR A 122 3.91 4.98 3.87
CA TYR A 122 5.20 5.12 4.53
C TYR A 122 5.48 6.60 4.72
N GLY A 123 5.43 7.05 5.97
CA GLY A 123 5.50 8.47 6.30
C GLY A 123 5.69 8.69 7.78
N SER A 124 6.77 9.38 8.16
CA SER A 124 7.06 9.60 9.58
C SER A 124 5.96 10.40 10.26
N ASN A 125 5.36 9.88 11.32
CA ASN A 125 4.41 10.63 12.15
C ASN A 125 3.06 11.01 11.48
N ILE A 126 2.71 10.55 10.27
CA ILE A 126 1.45 10.94 9.60
C ILE A 126 0.25 10.78 10.55
N ALA A 127 0.20 9.65 11.26
CA ALA A 127 -0.90 9.32 12.16
C ALA A 127 -0.56 9.52 13.66
N LYS A 128 0.49 10.29 13.98
CA LYS A 128 0.97 10.43 15.36
C LYS A 128 0.06 11.29 16.24
N SER A 129 -0.52 12.34 15.68
CA SER A 129 -1.43 13.26 16.40
C SER A 129 -2.90 12.89 16.23
N SER A 130 -3.26 12.28 15.10
CA SER A 130 -4.64 11.96 14.73
C SER A 130 -4.65 10.93 13.61
N ASN A 131 -5.67 10.07 13.58
CA ASN A 131 -5.94 9.17 12.47
C ASN A 131 -6.99 9.72 11.49
N VAL A 132 -7.53 10.93 11.70
CA VAL A 132 -8.62 11.49 10.89
C VAL A 132 -8.27 11.56 9.40
N LEU A 133 -7.06 12.04 9.06
CA LEU A 133 -6.58 12.03 7.67
C LEU A 133 -6.62 10.63 7.04
N ILE A 134 -6.21 9.61 7.80
CA ILE A 134 -6.17 8.22 7.35
C ILE A 134 -7.58 7.66 7.17
N THR A 135 -8.50 7.98 8.09
CA THR A 135 -9.91 7.60 7.98
C THR A 135 -10.55 8.20 6.73
N ILE A 136 -10.36 9.51 6.50
CA ILE A 136 -10.91 10.17 5.31
C ILE A 136 -10.32 9.55 4.02
N LEU A 137 -9.02 9.27 4.00
CA LEU A 137 -8.39 8.62 2.85
C LEU A 137 -8.98 7.22 2.60
N SER A 138 -9.18 6.43 3.66
CA SER A 138 -9.82 5.11 3.57
C SER A 138 -11.25 5.21 3.02
N GLU A 139 -12.04 6.18 3.49
CA GLU A 139 -13.39 6.43 2.99
C GLU A 139 -13.40 6.84 1.50
N LEU A 140 -12.51 7.73 1.09
CA LEU A 140 -12.45 8.22 -0.29
C LEU A 140 -11.96 7.13 -1.26
N THR A 141 -11.02 6.30 -0.84
CA THR A 141 -10.45 5.24 -1.68
C THR A 141 -11.24 3.93 -1.60
N GLU A 142 -12.11 3.79 -0.60
CA GLU A 142 -12.77 2.55 -0.20
C GLU A 142 -11.77 1.39 0.02
N ALA A 143 -10.57 1.73 0.47
CA ALA A 143 -9.47 0.81 0.65
C ALA A 143 -9.03 0.71 2.11
N ASN A 144 -8.45 -0.43 2.45
CA ASN A 144 -7.78 -0.61 3.73
C ASN A 144 -6.49 0.22 3.73
N ILE A 145 -6.27 1.05 4.75
CA ILE A 145 -5.06 1.87 4.86
C ILE A 145 -4.20 1.38 6.02
N THR A 146 -2.93 1.07 5.74
CA THR A 146 -1.93 0.76 6.76
C THR A 146 -0.85 1.83 6.74
N VAL A 147 -0.45 2.33 7.92
CA VAL A 147 0.57 3.37 8.07
C VAL A 147 1.79 2.82 8.79
N SER A 148 2.96 3.07 8.21
CA SER A 148 4.29 2.81 8.79
C SER A 148 4.94 4.15 9.14
N ASN A 149 5.35 4.30 10.40
CA ASN A 149 5.92 5.55 10.92
C ASN A 149 7.46 5.61 10.81
N ASN A 150 8.10 4.54 10.33
CA ASN A 150 9.54 4.38 10.25
C ASN A 150 9.93 3.67 8.94
N PHE A 151 10.34 4.47 7.95
CA PHE A 151 11.07 3.97 6.78
C PHE A 151 12.51 4.55 6.74
N ASN A 152 12.99 5.14 7.84
CA ASN A 152 14.35 5.66 7.93
C ASN A 152 15.35 4.52 8.17
N THR A 153 15.59 3.75 7.11
CA THR A 153 16.83 2.97 6.88
C THR A 153 17.44 2.32 8.13
N ASN A 154 17.09 1.04 8.39
CA ASN A 154 17.91 -0.04 8.99
C ASN A 154 17.07 -1.14 9.70
N SER A 155 15.76 -0.95 9.86
CA SER A 155 14.84 -1.98 10.40
C SER A 155 14.00 -2.60 9.29
N SER A 156 13.59 -3.86 9.46
CA SER A 156 12.61 -4.51 8.59
C SER A 156 11.28 -3.74 8.67
N LEU A 157 10.75 -3.32 7.52
CA LEU A 157 9.45 -2.64 7.44
C LEU A 157 8.31 -3.51 8.02
N GLU A 158 8.51 -4.83 8.13
CA GLU A 158 7.57 -5.77 8.78
C GLU A 158 7.26 -5.43 10.25
N GLY A 159 8.22 -4.88 10.98
CA GLY A 159 8.06 -4.62 12.42
C GLY A 159 7.39 -3.30 12.76
N ASP A 160 7.20 -2.41 11.79
CA ASP A 160 6.81 -1.01 12.03
C ASP A 160 5.40 -0.65 11.51
N LEU A 161 4.69 -1.59 10.89
CA LEU A 161 3.30 -1.37 10.47
C LEU A 161 2.39 -1.26 11.70
N GLY A 162 2.21 -0.02 12.19
CA GLY A 162 1.64 0.24 13.52
C GLY A 162 0.18 0.67 13.54
N LEU A 163 -0.33 1.28 12.46
CA LEU A 163 -1.73 1.70 12.37
C LEU A 163 -2.42 1.09 11.15
N LYS A 164 -3.60 0.53 11.36
CA LYS A 164 -4.47 0.02 10.29
C LYS A 164 -5.88 0.60 10.42
N VAL A 165 -6.45 1.04 9.31
CA VAL A 165 -7.79 1.63 9.23
C VAL A 165 -8.57 0.88 8.15
N HIS A 166 -9.71 0.31 8.55
CA HIS A 166 -10.52 -0.68 7.82
C HIS A 166 -9.71 -1.95 7.50
N THR A 167 -9.96 -3.06 8.20
CA THR A 167 -9.22 -4.32 7.96
C THR A 167 -10.06 -5.53 8.39
N GLU A 168 -10.19 -6.51 7.49
CA GLU A 168 -10.24 -7.93 7.86
C GLU A 168 -8.77 -8.41 7.94
N SER A 169 -8.39 -9.27 8.89
CA SER A 169 -7.00 -9.64 9.23
C SER A 169 -6.15 -10.21 8.08
N ILE A 170 -5.76 -9.37 7.13
CA ILE A 170 -4.89 -9.68 6.00
C ILE A 170 -3.51 -9.12 6.32
N LYS A 171 -2.48 -9.94 6.12
CA LYS A 171 -1.10 -9.48 6.20
C LYS A 171 -0.77 -8.76 4.88
N PRO A 172 -0.49 -7.45 4.88
CA PRO A 172 -0.10 -6.76 3.66
C PRO A 172 1.12 -7.42 3.01
N PRO A 173 1.18 -7.49 1.68
CA PRO A 173 2.45 -7.67 0.99
C PRO A 173 3.35 -6.43 1.24
N LEU A 174 4.67 -6.61 1.22
CA LEU A 174 5.63 -5.55 1.54
C LEU A 174 6.30 -5.08 0.26
N ALA A 175 6.42 -3.76 0.06
CA ALA A 175 7.13 -3.24 -1.10
C ALA A 175 8.65 -3.45 -1.03
N ILE A 176 9.24 -3.46 0.16
CA ILE A 176 10.70 -3.41 0.34
C ILE A 176 11.20 -4.59 1.16
N GLN A 177 12.21 -5.27 0.65
CA GLN A 177 13.11 -6.11 1.44
C GLN A 177 14.42 -5.36 1.62
N LEU A 178 14.60 -4.76 2.80
CA LEU A 178 15.88 -4.15 3.13
C LEU A 178 16.86 -5.30 3.43
N PHE A 179 17.72 -5.64 2.48
CA PHE A 179 18.91 -6.39 2.82
C PHE A 179 19.68 -5.53 3.81
N ALA A 180 19.84 -6.00 5.04
CA ALA A 180 20.81 -5.43 5.95
C ALA A 180 22.14 -5.46 5.19
N PHE A 181 22.63 -4.29 4.76
CA PHE A 181 24.00 -4.17 4.30
C PHE A 181 24.85 -4.50 5.52
N GLN A 182 25.21 -5.77 5.70
CA GLN A 182 26.37 -6.13 6.49
C GLN A 182 27.51 -5.37 5.83
N SER A 183 27.95 -4.30 6.50
CA SER A 183 29.21 -3.67 6.17
C SER A 183 30.24 -4.80 6.15
N PRO A 184 30.95 -5.07 5.05
CA PRO A 184 32.11 -5.93 5.15
C PRO A 184 33.06 -5.19 6.09
N LEU A 185 33.22 -5.70 7.31
CA LEU A 185 34.31 -5.31 8.19
C LEU A 185 35.57 -5.52 7.36
N LEU A 186 36.15 -4.44 6.83
CA LEU A 186 37.49 -4.49 6.29
C LEU A 186 38.36 -4.98 7.46
N PRO A 187 39.09 -6.11 7.34
CA PRO A 187 40.06 -6.45 8.35
C PRO A 187 41.08 -5.30 8.37
N LEU A 188 41.22 -4.66 9.52
CA LEU A 188 42.34 -3.78 9.82
C LEU A 188 43.60 -4.58 9.51
N SER A 189 44.27 -4.24 8.42
CA SER A 189 45.61 -4.73 8.14
C SER A 189 46.50 -4.14 9.23
N ILE A 190 46.91 -5.01 10.15
CA ILE A 190 47.92 -4.72 11.16
C ILE A 190 49.24 -4.52 10.41
N ALA A 191 49.81 -3.32 10.53
CA ALA A 191 51.19 -3.03 10.18
C ALA A 191 52.12 -3.40 11.34
#